data_AF-A0A7S0TGI8-F1
#
_entry.id   AF-A0A7S0TGI8-F1
#
_cell.length_a   1.000
_cell.length_b   1.000
_cell.length_c   1.000
_cell.angle_alpha   90.00
_cell.angle_beta   90.00
_cell.angle_gamma   90.00
#
_symmetry.space_group_name_H-M   'P 1'
#
loop_
_entity.id
_entity.type
_entity.pdbx_description
1 polymer ?
#
loop_
_entity_poly.entity_id
_entity_poly.type
_entity_poly.pdbx_seq_one_letter_code
_entity_poly.pdbx_strand_id
1 'polypeptide(L)'
;VSLMLVELAAATSLHNSMLGSIMSAPMKFFDQTPIGRVLNRFSNDQDALDLTLPRTLNQLYACALRVMGTIMVICTVSPSFLFATVPISYLYWRTKELYSKTQRELKRIESTAKSPLYSHFGETIA
;
A
#
# COMPACT_ATOMS: atom_id res chain seq x y z
N VAL A 1 -15.16 5.27 -12.69
CA VAL A 1 -14.58 5.04 -14.04
C VAL A 1 -13.34 5.89 -14.26
N SER A 2 -13.39 7.22 -14.13
CA SER A 2 -12.22 8.09 -14.37
C SER A 2 -11.00 7.77 -13.48
N LEU A 3 -11.17 7.54 -12.18
CA LEU A 3 -10.07 7.16 -11.29
C LEU A 3 -9.42 5.82 -11.67
N MET A 4 -10.24 4.82 -12.02
CA MET A 4 -9.76 3.50 -12.44
C MET A 4 -8.93 3.57 -13.73
N LEU A 5 -9.30 4.44 -14.68
CA LEU A 5 -8.51 4.65 -15.90
C LEU A 5 -7.16 5.31 -15.61
N VAL A 6 -7.12 6.25 -14.67
CA VAL A 6 -5.87 6.91 -14.24
C VAL A 6 -4.96 5.91 -13.52
N GLU A 7 -5.52 5.08 -12.64
CA GLU A 7 -4.78 4.03 -11.93
C GLU A 7 -4.17 3.02 -12.91
N LEU A 8 -4.95 2.55 -13.90
CA LEU A 8 -4.48 1.62 -14.92
C LEU A 8 -3.38 2.24 -15.81
N ALA A 9 -3.55 3.49 -16.22
CA ALA A 9 -2.55 4.21 -17.02
C ALA A 9 -1.23 4.37 -16.25
N ALA A 10 -1.31 4.70 -14.95
CA ALA A 10 -0.14 4.82 -14.08
C ALA A 10 0.57 3.47 -13.91
N ALA A 11 -0.17 2.38 -13.68
CA ALA A 11 0.41 1.05 -13.52
C ALA A 11 1.09 0.57 -14.82
N THR A 12 0.45 0.81 -15.97
CA THR A 12 1.03 0.50 -17.30
C THR A 12 2.30 1.32 -17.57
N SER A 13 2.29 2.61 -17.24
CA SER A 13 3.46 3.48 -17.39
C SER A 13 4.64 3.00 -16.53
N LEU A 14 4.36 2.57 -15.29
CA LEU A 14 5.39 2.08 -14.38
C LEU A 14 5.96 0.72 -14.84
N HIS A 15 5.09 -0.18 -15.33
CA HIS A 15 5.51 -1.45 -15.93
C HIS A 15 6.45 -1.22 -17.13
N ASN A 16 6.04 -0.36 -18.07
CA ASN A 16 6.84 -0.04 -19.26
C ASN A 16 8.18 0.61 -18.89
N SER A 17 8.19 1.49 -17.89
CA SER A 17 9.42 2.12 -17.40
C SER A 17 10.37 1.11 -16.75
N MET A 18 9.83 0.17 -15.96
CA MET A 18 10.61 -0.92 -15.38
C MET A 18 11.19 -1.83 -16.46
N LEU A 19 10.40 -2.20 -17.46
CA LEU A 19 10.82 -3.03 -18.58
C LEU A 19 11.93 -2.35 -19.39
N GLY A 20 11.76 -1.08 -19.76
CA GLY A 20 12.78 -0.31 -20.48
C GLY A 20 14.10 -0.20 -19.70
N SER A 21 14.02 -0.02 -18.38
CA SER A 21 15.20 0.05 -17.51
C SER A 21 15.95 -1.27 -17.45
N ILE A 22 15.24 -2.40 -17.42
CA ILE A 22 15.85 -3.74 -17.38
C ILE A 22 16.44 -4.13 -18.72
N MET A 23 15.77 -3.81 -19.83
CA MET A 23 16.31 -4.05 -21.18
C MET A 23 17.60 -3.26 -21.44
N SER A 24 17.76 -2.11 -20.77
CA SER A 24 18.95 -1.26 -20.88
C SER A 24 19.99 -1.55 -19.79
N ALA A 25 19.78 -2.56 -18.93
CA ALA A 25 20.67 -2.85 -17.82
C ALA A 25 21.96 -3.57 -18.30
N PRO A 26 23.13 -3.27 -17.71
CA PRO A 26 24.38 -3.95 -18.06
C PRO A 26 24.35 -5.42 -17.64
N MET A 27 25.11 -6.29 -18.31
CA MET A 27 25.16 -7.74 -17.99
C MET A 27 25.48 -8.00 -16.50
N LYS A 28 26.35 -7.16 -15.90
CA LYS A 28 26.69 -7.20 -14.47
C LYS A 28 25.45 -7.17 -13.55
N PHE A 29 24.36 -6.52 -13.94
CA PHE A 29 23.11 -6.53 -13.19
C PHE A 29 22.50 -7.94 -13.14
N PHE A 30 22.46 -8.63 -14.28
CA PHE A 30 21.90 -9.98 -14.41
C PHE A 30 22.77 -11.04 -13.73
N ASP A 31 24.09 -10.82 -13.65
CA ASP A 31 24.98 -11.72 -12.91
C ASP A 31 24.85 -11.58 -11.38
N GLN A 32 24.53 -10.37 -10.90
CA GLN A 32 24.41 -10.08 -9.46
C GLN A 32 22.99 -10.27 -8.92
N THR A 33 21.97 -10.14 -9.76
CA THR A 33 20.57 -10.27 -9.35
C THR A 33 19.98 -11.59 -9.81
N PRO A 34 19.49 -12.43 -8.87
CA PRO A 34 18.88 -13.69 -9.26
C PRO A 34 17.61 -13.41 -10.07
N ILE A 35 17.41 -14.14 -11.16
CA ILE A 35 16.29 -13.94 -12.09
C ILE A 35 14.93 -14.03 -11.38
N GLY A 36 14.84 -14.87 -10.33
CA GLY A 36 13.65 -14.98 -9.49
C GLY A 36 13.26 -13.68 -8.77
N ARG A 37 14.22 -12.81 -8.41
CA ARG A 37 13.92 -11.50 -7.80
C ARG A 37 13.33 -10.54 -8.83
N VAL A 38 13.83 -10.58 -10.07
CA VAL A 38 13.28 -9.77 -11.17
C VAL A 38 11.85 -10.23 -11.47
N LEU A 39 11.63 -11.54 -11.59
CA LEU A 39 10.31 -12.12 -11.80
C LEU A 39 9.33 -11.77 -10.67
N ASN A 40 9.79 -11.82 -9.41
CA ASN A 40 8.97 -11.46 -8.26
C ASN A 40 8.49 -10.00 -8.31
N ARG A 41 9.31 -9.07 -8.82
CA ARG A 41 8.88 -7.67 -9.01
C ARG A 41 7.86 -7.54 -10.13
N PHE A 42 8.09 -8.19 -11.28
CA PHE A 42 7.16 -8.13 -12.40
C PHE A 42 5.83 -8.86 -12.18
N SER A 43 5.80 -9.86 -11.30
CA SER A 43 4.56 -10.54 -10.92
C SER A 43 4.00 -9.92 -9.65
N ASN A 44 4.56 -10.21 -8.48
CA ASN A 44 3.94 -9.84 -7.20
C ASN A 44 3.82 -8.33 -6.97
N ASP A 45 4.84 -7.53 -7.31
CA ASP A 45 4.74 -6.07 -7.11
C ASP A 45 3.78 -5.44 -8.13
N GLN A 46 3.78 -5.93 -9.38
CA GLN A 46 2.86 -5.47 -10.42
C GLN A 46 1.41 -5.85 -10.10
N ASP A 47 1.15 -7.08 -9.65
CA ASP A 47 -0.17 -7.52 -9.20
C ASP A 47 -0.68 -6.67 -8.02
N ALA A 48 0.21 -6.30 -7.11
CA ALA A 48 -0.13 -5.40 -6.01
C ALA A 48 -0.51 -4.00 -6.52
N LEU A 49 0.18 -3.48 -7.54
CA LEU A 49 -0.12 -2.20 -8.18
C LEU A 49 -1.41 -2.23 -9.00
N ASP A 50 -1.71 -3.34 -9.66
CA ASP A 50 -2.88 -3.46 -10.55
C ASP A 50 -4.18 -3.74 -9.78
N LEU A 51 -4.10 -4.49 -8.67
CA LEU A 51 -5.30 -4.96 -7.96
C LEU A 51 -5.42 -4.38 -6.55
N THR A 52 -4.34 -4.37 -5.78
CA THR A 52 -4.39 -4.04 -4.35
C THR A 52 -4.37 -2.53 -4.09
N LEU A 53 -3.49 -1.82 -4.78
CA LEU A 53 -3.33 -0.38 -4.66
C LEU A 53 -4.62 0.37 -5.06
N PRO A 54 -5.25 0.10 -6.22
CA PRO A 54 -6.46 0.81 -6.65
C PRO A 54 -7.62 0.58 -5.69
N ARG A 55 -7.79 -0.66 -5.21
CA ARG A 55 -8.81 -1.00 -4.22
C ARG A 55 -8.64 -0.20 -2.93
N THR A 56 -7.40 -0.13 -2.43
CA THR A 56 -7.07 0.57 -1.18
C THR A 56 -7.27 2.08 -1.33
N LEU A 57 -6.85 2.67 -2.46
CA LEU A 57 -7.04 4.09 -2.76
C LEU A 57 -8.52 4.45 -2.90
N ASN A 58 -9.30 3.66 -3.63
CA ASN A 58 -10.75 3.87 -3.73
C ASN A 58 -11.43 3.84 -2.35
N GLN A 59 -11.05 2.90 -1.49
CA GLN A 59 -11.57 2.84 -0.12
C GLN A 59 -11.15 4.07 0.71
N LEU A 60 -9.90 4.55 0.55
CA LEU A 60 -9.42 5.75 1.20
C LEU A 60 -10.22 6.99 0.76
N TYR A 61 -10.41 7.18 -0.54
CA TYR A 61 -11.19 8.29 -1.09
C TYR A 61 -12.65 8.25 -0.63
N ALA A 62 -13.29 7.08 -0.70
CA ALA A 62 -14.67 6.92 -0.24
C ALA A 62 -14.82 7.17 1.27
N CYS A 63 -13.82 6.79 2.07
CA CYS A 63 -13.80 7.10 3.50
C CYS A 63 -13.61 8.60 3.75
N ALA A 64 -12.64 9.23 3.09
CA ALA A 64 -12.34 10.65 3.24
C ALA A 64 -13.54 11.52 2.85
N LEU A 65 -14.17 11.24 1.70
CA LEU A 65 -15.36 11.95 1.24
C LEU A 65 -16.54 11.79 2.21
N ARG A 66 -16.75 10.58 2.76
CA ARG A 66 -17.79 10.35 3.78
C ARG A 66 -17.54 11.18 5.03
N VAL A 67 -16.32 11.14 5.58
CA VAL A 67 -15.98 11.90 6.78
C VAL A 67 -16.15 13.40 6.54
N MET A 68 -15.63 13.92 5.42
CA MET A 68 -15.79 15.34 5.06
C MET A 68 -17.26 15.72 4.89
N GLY A 69 -18.03 14.90 4.20
CA GLY A 69 -19.46 15.11 4.00
C GLY A 69 -20.24 15.13 5.31
N THR A 70 -19.97 14.18 6.21
CA THR A 70 -20.60 14.15 7.54
C THR A 70 -20.25 15.39 8.35
N ILE A 71 -18.98 15.82 8.37
CA ILE A 71 -18.57 17.04 9.09
C ILE A 71 -19.28 18.26 8.49
N MET A 72 -19.33 18.39 7.17
CA MET A 72 -19.98 19.50 6.49
C MET A 72 -21.47 19.59 6.84
N VAL A 73 -22.19 18.47 6.82
CA VAL A 73 -23.62 18.40 7.18
C VAL A 73 -23.84 18.76 8.65
N ILE A 74 -22.97 18.31 9.57
CA ILE A 74 -23.10 18.68 10.99
C ILE A 74 -22.86 20.18 11.17
N CYS A 75 -21.91 20.77 10.44
CA CYS A 75 -21.59 22.19 10.53
C CYS A 75 -22.72 23.11 10.05
N THR A 76 -23.58 22.68 9.12
CA THR A 76 -24.74 23.50 8.71
C THR A 76 -25.81 23.58 9.80
N VAL A 77 -25.93 22.57 10.65
CA VAL A 77 -26.89 22.54 11.76
C VAL A 77 -26.29 23.15 13.03
N SER A 78 -25.03 22.85 13.35
CA SER A 78 -24.36 23.32 14.55
C SER A 78 -22.87 23.64 14.27
N PRO A 79 -22.54 24.89 13.91
CA PRO A 79 -21.16 25.31 13.65
C PRO A 79 -20.24 25.14 14.86
N SER A 80 -20.78 25.21 16.09
CA SER A 80 -20.01 25.05 17.33
C SER A 80 -19.38 23.66 17.50
N PHE A 81 -19.87 22.64 16.77
CA PHE A 81 -19.31 21.28 16.81
C PHE A 81 -17.86 21.21 16.30
N LEU A 82 -17.42 22.19 15.50
CA LEU A 82 -16.02 22.26 15.04
C LEU A 82 -15.04 22.38 16.20
N PHE A 83 -15.40 23.09 17.27
CA PHE A 83 -14.54 23.21 18.46
C PHE A 83 -14.27 21.86 19.12
N ALA A 84 -15.25 20.94 19.13
CA ALA A 84 -15.06 19.59 19.65
C ALA A 84 -14.29 18.69 18.67
N THR A 85 -14.40 18.95 17.36
CA THR A 85 -13.72 18.16 16.32
C THR A 85 -12.20 18.36 16.34
N VAL A 86 -11.72 19.57 16.67
CA VAL A 86 -10.29 19.89 16.73
C VAL A 86 -9.51 19.01 17.72
N PRO A 87 -9.86 18.91 19.02
CA PRO A 87 -9.13 18.06 19.96
C PRO A 87 -9.24 16.57 19.61
N ILE A 88 -10.39 16.11 19.11
CA ILE A 88 -10.57 14.72 18.66
C ILE A 88 -9.65 14.41 17.49
N SER A 89 -9.53 15.32 16.52
CA SER A 89 -8.65 15.15 15.35
C SER A 89 -7.17 15.11 15.75
N TYR A 90 -6.78 15.93 16.73
CA TYR A 90 -5.43 15.90 17.29
C TYR A 90 -5.12 14.57 17.98
N LEU A 91 -6.02 14.07 18.83
CA LEU A 91 -5.88 12.76 19.48
C LEU A 91 -5.83 11.63 18.46
N TYR A 92 -6.71 11.66 17.46
CA TYR A 92 -6.71 10.69 16.37
C TYR A 92 -5.37 10.67 15.63
N TRP A 93 -4.80 11.84 15.33
CA TRP A 93 -3.51 11.94 14.65
C TRP A 93 -2.37 11.33 15.47
N ARG A 94 -2.31 11.61 16.78
CA ARG A 94 -1.33 11.00 17.69
C ARG A 94 -1.46 9.49 17.74
N THR A 95 -2.68 8.98 17.89
CA THR A 95 -2.94 7.53 17.91
C THR A 95 -2.60 6.88 16.57
N LYS A 96 -2.92 7.52 15.44
CA LYS A 96 -2.58 7.04 14.10
C LYS A 96 -1.06 6.93 13.92
N GLU A 97 -0.30 7.92 14.39
CA GLU A 97 1.15 7.91 14.28
C GLU A 97 1.75 6.73 15.08
N LEU A 98 1.32 6.54 16.32
CA LEU A 98 1.74 5.43 17.16
C LEU A 98 1.36 4.08 16.54
N TYR A 99 0.10 3.93 16.14
CA TYR A 99 -0.41 2.72 15.49
C TYR A 99 0.34 2.40 14.20
N SER A 100 0.67 3.40 13.38
CA SER A 100 1.42 3.19 12.13
C SER A 100 2.86 2.72 12.38
N LYS A 101 3.50 3.15 13.47
CA LYS A 101 4.82 2.64 13.88
C LYS A 101 4.68 1.18 14.31
N THR A 102 3.74 0.88 15.22
CA THR A 102 3.50 -0.48 15.71
C THR A 102 3.12 -1.46 14.59
N GLN A 103 2.26 -1.05 13.66
CA GLN A 103 1.84 -1.90 12.54
C GLN A 103 3.00 -2.26 11.61
N ARG A 104 3.94 -1.33 11.37
CA ARG A 104 5.12 -1.61 10.55
C ARG A 104 6.01 -2.66 11.19
N GLU A 105 6.25 -2.55 12.49
CA GLU A 105 7.03 -3.54 13.23
C GLU A 105 6.29 -4.89 13.30
N LEU A 106 4.98 -4.89 13.56
CA LEU A 106 4.18 -6.11 13.58
C LEU A 106 4.23 -6.84 12.22
N LYS A 107 4.10 -6.10 11.11
CA LYS A 107 4.17 -6.66 9.76
C LYS A 107 5.56 -7.24 9.44
N ARG A 108 6.64 -6.63 9.97
CA ARG A 108 8.01 -7.15 9.87
C ARG A 108 8.21 -8.43 10.68
N ILE A 109 7.67 -8.48 11.90
CA ILE A 109 7.70 -9.70 12.73
C ILE A 109 6.93 -10.81 12.03
N GLU A 110 5.74 -10.52 11.51
CA GLU A 110 4.93 -11.48 10.77
C GLU A 110 5.66 -12.03 9.53
N SER A 111 6.32 -11.17 8.75
CA SER A 111 7.07 -11.62 7.57
C SER A 111 8.26 -12.52 7.95
N THR A 112 8.93 -12.20 9.06
CA THR A 112 10.11 -12.96 9.52
C THR A 112 9.72 -14.27 10.18
N ALA A 113 8.60 -14.31 10.90
CA ALA A 113 8.08 -15.52 11.56
C ALA A 113 7.56 -16.57 10.57
N LYS A 114 7.08 -16.17 9.39
CA LYS A 114 6.60 -17.10 8.35
C LYS A 114 7.73 -17.87 7.65
N SER A 115 8.93 -17.28 7.53
CA SER A 115 10.09 -17.87 6.85
C SER A 115 10.54 -19.24 7.41
N PRO A 116 10.82 -19.40 8.72
CA PRO A 116 11.28 -20.67 9.27
C PRO A 116 10.19 -21.74 9.25
N LEU A 117 8.92 -21.34 9.31
CA LEU A 117 7.78 -22.24 9.25
C LEU A 117 7.70 -22.92 7.88
N TYR A 118 7.86 -22.16 6.79
CA TYR A 118 7.95 -22.75 5.44
C TYR A 118 9.20 -23.61 5.25
N SER A 119 10.33 -23.24 5.85
CA SER A 119 11.57 -24.06 5.82
C SER A 119 11.37 -25.42 6.51
N HIS A 120 10.80 -25.42 7.71
CA HIS A 120 10.54 -26.65 8.46
C HIS A 120 9.52 -27.57 7.77
N PHE A 121 8.47 -27.02 7.15
CA PHE A 121 7.55 -27.83 6.35
C PHE A 121 8.25 -28.44 5.12
N GLY A 122 9.16 -27.71 4.47
CA GLY A 122 9.96 -28.24 3.36
C GLY A 122 10.87 -29.39 3.79
N GLU A 123 11.52 -29.27 4.95
CA GLU A 123 12.40 -30.31 5.51
C GLU A 123 11.64 -31.55 6.01
N THR A 124 10.37 -31.41 6.41
CA THR A 124 9.56 -32.54 6.90
C THR A 124 8.89 -33.33 5.77
N ILE A 125 8.66 -32.69 4.62
CA ILE A 125 8.00 -33.30 3.45
C ILE A 125 9.03 -33.91 2.48
N ALA A 126 10.29 -33.47 2.54
CA ALA A 126 11.42 -34.06 1.81
C ALA A 126 11.91 -35.37 2.45
#